data_AF-A0A1Y4R8N7-F1
#
_entry.id   AF-A0A1Y4R8N7-F1
#
_cell.length_a   1.000
_cell.length_b   1.000
_cell.length_c   1.000
_cell.angle_alpha   90.00
_cell.angle_beta   90.00
_cell.angle_gamma   90.00
#
_symmetry.space_group_name_H-M   'P 1'
#
loop_
_entity.id
_entity.type
_entity.pdbx_description
1 polymer ?
#
loop_
_entity_poly.entity_id
_entity_poly.type
_entity_poly.pdbx_seq_one_letter_code
_entity_poly.pdbx_strand_id
1 'polypeptide(L)'
;MKQIFEDMIVIVLIIIGVLVNTCMIKANLEITEARNYHAQVIEEIQASGFSANVITDKQAEAQEHGWELIVSDNLSPYEDRQDRKVTLVYTITPLPIVGTEQERNIVGYAR
;
A
#
# COMPACT_ATOMS: atom_id res chain seq x y z
N MET A 1 -4.24 -28.98 40.23
CA MET A 1 -3.15 -28.04 39.89
C MET A 1 -2.69 -28.19 38.44
N LYS A 2 -2.34 -29.39 37.94
CA LYS A 2 -1.86 -29.57 36.56
C LYS A 2 -2.81 -29.03 35.47
N GLN A 3 -4.11 -29.27 35.62
CA GLN A 3 -5.13 -28.78 34.67
C GLN A 3 -5.25 -27.25 34.64
N ILE A 4 -5.10 -26.57 35.79
CA ILE A 4 -5.12 -25.11 35.86
C ILE A 4 -3.89 -24.52 35.13
N PHE A 5 -2.73 -25.17 35.25
CA PHE A 5 -1.53 -24.76 34.50
C PHE A 5 -1.69 -24.96 32.99
N GLU A 6 -2.32 -26.06 32.57
CA GLU A 6 -2.61 -26.35 31.17
C GLU A 6 -3.56 -25.30 30.58
N ASP A 7 -4.65 -24.98 31.28
CA ASP A 7 -5.60 -23.94 30.87
C ASP A 7 -4.94 -22.56 30.78
N MET A 8 -4.04 -22.21 31.71
CA MET A 8 -3.27 -20.96 31.63
C MET A 8 -2.38 -20.89 30.40
N ILE A 9 -1.71 -22.00 30.03
CA ILE A 9 -0.87 -22.05 28.83
C ILE A 9 -1.72 -21.86 27.58
N VAL A 10 -2.89 -22.51 27.51
CA VAL A 10 -3.82 -22.37 26.38
C VAL A 10 -4.29 -20.91 26.23
N ILE A 11 -4.66 -20.26 27.34
CA ILE A 11 -5.07 -18.85 27.31
C ILE A 11 -3.94 -17.95 26.79
N VAL A 12 -2.71 -18.16 27.25
CA VAL A 12 -1.54 -17.40 26.77
C VAL A 12 -1.33 -17.61 25.26
N LEU A 13 -1.46 -18.84 24.77
CA LEU A 13 -1.34 -19.13 23.34
C LEU A 13 -2.45 -18.43 22.51
N ILE A 14 -3.68 -18.39 23.02
CA ILE A 14 -4.78 -17.67 22.37
C ILE A 14 -4.46 -16.17 22.27
N ILE A 15 -3.98 -15.56 23.35
CA ILE A 15 -3.61 -14.14 23.37
C ILE A 15 -2.51 -13.84 22.33
N ILE A 16 -1.48 -14.67 22.28
CA ILE A 16 -0.41 -14.55 21.27
C ILE A 16 -0.99 -14.67 19.86
N GLY A 17 -1.90 -15.64 19.65
CA GLY A 17 -2.60 -15.81 18.38
C GLY A 17 -3.39 -14.56 17.96
N VAL A 18 -4.13 -13.95 18.88
CA VAL A 18 -4.89 -12.71 18.63
C VAL A 18 -3.96 -11.55 18.26
N LEU A 19 -2.82 -11.42 18.93
CA LEU A 19 -1.83 -10.38 18.64
C LEU A 19 -1.23 -10.54 17.23
N VAL A 20 -0.89 -11.77 16.84
CA VAL A 20 -0.37 -12.07 15.49
C VAL A 20 -1.42 -11.77 14.43
N ASN A 21 -2.66 -12.20 14.63
CA ASN A 21 -3.76 -11.93 13.70
C ASN A 21 -4.01 -10.42 13.55
N THR A 22 -3.96 -9.67 14.65
CA THR A 22 -4.12 -8.20 14.62
C THR A 22 -3.03 -7.54 13.79
N CYS A 23 -1.77 -7.97 13.93
CA CYS A 23 -0.66 -7.47 13.11
C CYS A 23 -0.88 -7.77 11.62
N MET A 24 -1.32 -9.00 11.29
CA MET A 24 -1.63 -9.36 9.91
C MET A 24 -2.79 -8.53 9.34
N ILE A 25 -3.83 -8.25 10.12
CA ILE A 25 -4.95 -7.39 9.70
C ILE A 25 -4.44 -5.98 9.40
N LYS A 26 -3.60 -5.40 10.27
CA LYS A 26 -2.99 -4.08 10.03
C LYS A 26 -2.19 -4.04 8.75
N ALA A 27 -1.33 -5.03 8.51
CA ALA A 27 -0.54 -5.11 7.28
C ALA A 27 -1.42 -5.22 6.02
N ASN A 28 -2.54 -5.96 6.09
CA ASN A 28 -3.50 -6.02 4.99
C ASN A 28 -4.23 -4.68 4.78
N LEU A 29 -4.55 -3.97 5.86
CA LEU A 29 -5.19 -2.65 5.77
C LEU A 29 -4.29 -1.66 5.01
N GLU A 30 -3.00 -1.60 5.34
CA GLU A 30 -2.02 -0.74 4.63
C GLU A 30 -1.93 -1.10 3.14
N ILE A 31 -1.92 -2.39 2.79
CA ILE A 31 -1.93 -2.84 1.39
C ILE A 31 -3.21 -2.39 0.67
N THR A 32 -4.36 -2.47 1.33
CA THR A 32 -5.64 -2.05 0.77
C THR A 32 -5.71 -0.54 0.62
N GLU A 33 -5.22 0.21 1.59
CA GLU A 33 -5.15 1.67 1.55
C GLU A 33 -4.27 2.15 0.40
N ALA A 34 -3.06 1.62 0.27
CA ALA A 34 -2.15 1.94 -0.84
C ALA A 34 -2.77 1.61 -2.21
N ARG A 35 -3.51 0.50 -2.30
CA ARG A 35 -4.22 0.11 -3.53
C ARG A 35 -5.38 1.05 -3.87
N ASN A 36 -6.18 1.43 -2.89
CA ASN A 36 -7.29 2.34 -3.08
C ASN A 36 -6.78 3.73 -3.47
N TYR A 37 -5.72 4.20 -2.80
CA TYR A 37 -5.02 5.43 -3.15
C TYR A 37 -4.51 5.40 -4.59
N HIS A 38 -3.82 4.32 -4.98
CA HIS A 38 -3.32 4.16 -6.36
C HIS A 38 -4.45 4.20 -7.40
N ALA A 39 -5.57 3.54 -7.14
CA ALA A 39 -6.74 3.56 -8.02
C ALA A 39 -7.34 4.97 -8.14
N GLN A 40 -7.49 5.67 -7.01
CA GLN A 40 -7.98 7.05 -6.97
C GLN A 40 -7.06 8.00 -7.74
N VAL A 41 -5.74 7.90 -7.54
CA VAL A 41 -4.76 8.72 -8.26
C VAL A 41 -4.85 8.52 -9.77
N ILE A 42 -5.04 7.28 -10.24
CA ILE A 42 -5.24 7.01 -11.67
C ILE A 42 -6.49 7.73 -12.19
N GLU A 43 -7.62 7.60 -11.50
CA GLU A 43 -8.88 8.24 -11.90
C GLU A 43 -8.77 9.77 -11.90
N GLU A 44 -8.12 10.37 -10.89
CA GLU A 44 -7.94 11.82 -10.80
C GLU A 44 -6.97 12.35 -11.87
N ILE A 45 -5.91 11.61 -12.20
CA ILE A 45 -5.00 11.95 -13.31
C ILE A 45 -5.76 11.91 -14.66
N GLN A 46 -6.61 10.90 -14.88
CA GLN A 46 -7.44 10.80 -16.09
C GLN A 46 -8.48 11.94 -16.16
N ALA A 47 -9.19 12.19 -15.05
CA ALA A 47 -10.25 13.21 -14.99
C ALA A 47 -9.69 14.64 -15.16
N SER A 48 -8.45 14.89 -14.71
CA SER A 48 -7.78 16.18 -14.87
C SER A 48 -7.14 16.38 -16.25
N GLY A 49 -7.25 15.41 -17.16
CA GLY A 49 -6.61 15.47 -18.47
C GLY A 49 -5.09 15.52 -18.36
N PHE A 50 -4.52 14.76 -17.42
CA PHE A 50 -3.07 14.65 -17.22
C PHE A 50 -2.39 15.96 -16.80
N SER A 51 -3.08 16.78 -16.00
CA SER A 51 -2.54 18.03 -15.45
C SER A 51 -1.29 17.79 -14.59
N ALA A 52 -0.23 18.55 -14.85
CA ALA A 52 1.02 18.48 -14.08
C ALA A 52 0.81 18.86 -12.61
N ASN A 53 -0.08 19.84 -12.34
CA ASN A 53 -0.38 20.27 -10.97
C ASN A 53 -1.02 19.15 -10.15
N VAL A 54 -2.00 18.44 -10.73
CA VAL A 54 -2.67 17.33 -10.04
C VAL A 54 -1.69 16.19 -9.74
N ILE A 55 -0.75 15.92 -10.64
CA ILE A 55 0.30 14.93 -10.40
C ILE A 55 1.22 15.36 -9.26
N THR A 56 1.67 16.61 -9.25
CA THR A 56 2.52 17.12 -8.17
C THR A 56 1.79 17.09 -6.82
N ASP A 57 0.52 17.47 -6.79
CA ASP A 57 -0.30 17.43 -5.58
C ASP A 57 -0.44 15.99 -5.05
N LYS A 58 -0.69 15.02 -5.93
CA LYS A 58 -0.74 13.59 -5.56
C LYS A 58 0.61 12.98 -5.20
N GLN A 59 1.71 13.52 -5.71
CA GLN A 59 3.05 13.13 -5.27
C GLN A 59 3.34 13.64 -3.86
N ALA A 60 2.94 14.88 -3.55
CA ALA A 60 3.06 15.43 -2.21
C ALA A 60 2.19 14.66 -1.21
N GLU A 61 0.93 14.37 -1.56
CA GLU A 61 0.03 13.55 -0.75
C GLU A 61 0.62 12.15 -0.48
N ALA A 62 1.18 11.48 -1.50
CA ALA A 62 1.84 10.19 -1.32
C ALA A 62 3.03 10.26 -0.35
N GLN A 63 3.84 11.33 -0.40
CA GLN A 63 4.97 11.53 0.50
C GLN A 63 4.56 11.73 1.96
N GLU A 64 3.42 12.38 2.22
CA GLU A 64 2.88 12.52 3.59
C GLU A 64 2.55 11.14 4.21
N HIS A 65 2.14 10.18 3.39
CA HIS A 65 1.90 8.79 3.79
C HIS A 65 3.18 7.93 3.84
N GLY A 66 4.35 8.50 3.51
CA GLY A 66 5.61 7.77 3.43
C GLY A 66 5.72 6.86 2.20
N TRP A 67 4.90 7.11 1.18
CA TRP A 67 4.92 6.40 -0.10
C TRP A 67 5.62 7.24 -1.17
N GLU A 68 6.10 6.58 -2.22
CA GLU A 68 6.67 7.25 -3.39
C GLU A 68 5.78 7.01 -4.61
N LEU A 69 5.26 8.10 -5.19
CA LEU A 69 4.44 8.06 -6.40
C LEU A 69 5.26 8.50 -7.62
N ILE A 70 5.49 7.56 -8.53
CA ILE A 70 6.24 7.76 -9.78
C ILE A 70 5.25 7.73 -10.94
N VAL A 71 5.05 8.88 -11.58
CA VAL A 71 4.28 9.00 -12.82
C VAL A 71 5.24 9.19 -13.98
N SER A 72 5.27 8.23 -14.91
CA SER A 72 6.11 8.29 -16.11
C SER A 72 5.24 8.48 -17.34
N ASP A 73 5.60 9.46 -18.17
CA ASP A 73 5.07 9.59 -19.52
C ASP A 73 5.50 8.37 -20.34
N ASN A 74 4.53 7.60 -20.82
CA ASN A 74 4.84 6.59 -21.81
C ASN A 74 4.92 7.31 -23.16
N LEU A 75 6.13 7.55 -23.68
CA LEU A 75 6.32 7.87 -25.10
C LEU A 75 5.98 6.63 -25.92
N SER A 76 4.69 6.35 -26.08
CA SER A 76 4.26 5.48 -27.17
C SER A 76 4.64 6.19 -28.48
N PRO A 77 5.37 5.55 -29.42
CA PRO A 77 5.69 6.13 -30.73
C PRO A 77 4.46 6.30 -31.63
N TYR A 78 3.26 5.98 -31.14
CA TYR A 78 1.99 6.22 -31.81
C TYR A 78 1.33 7.47 -31.19
N GLU A 79 1.40 8.57 -31.93
CA GLU A 79 1.14 9.98 -31.59
C GLU A 79 -0.24 10.36 -30.98
N ASP A 80 -1.08 9.44 -30.52
CA ASP A 80 -2.48 9.77 -30.18
C ASP A 80 -3.04 9.14 -28.89
N ARG A 81 -2.19 8.52 -28.06
CA ARG A 81 -2.60 8.07 -26.71
C ARG A 81 -1.63 8.56 -25.64
N GLN A 82 -2.12 9.44 -24.78
CA GLN A 82 -1.42 9.89 -23.57
C GLN A 82 -1.57 8.83 -22.46
N ASP A 83 -1.04 7.62 -22.69
CA ASP A 83 -1.00 6.61 -21.64
C ASP A 83 0.11 6.98 -20.64
N ARG A 84 -0.23 7.26 -19.37
CA ARG A 84 0.76 7.49 -18.30
C ARG A 84 0.88 6.28 -17.39
N LYS A 85 2.11 5.85 -17.13
CA LYS A 85 2.38 4.77 -16.16
C LYS A 85 2.44 5.36 -14.76
N VAL A 86 1.58 4.89 -13.87
CA VAL A 86 1.51 5.32 -12.47
C VAL A 86 1.98 4.19 -11.58
N THR A 87 3.12 4.39 -10.91
CA THR A 87 3.73 3.42 -9.99
C THR A 87 3.72 3.99 -8.58
N LEU A 88 3.14 3.26 -7.63
CA LEU A 88 3.19 3.60 -6.21
C LEU A 88 4.08 2.59 -5.50
N VAL A 89 5.14 3.09 -4.85
CA VAL A 89 6.07 2.33 -4.00
C VAL A 89 5.66 2.56 -2.55
N TYR A 90 5.42 1.50 -1.80
CA TYR A 90 5.05 1.55 -0.40
C TYR A 90 5.74 0.43 0.39
N THR A 91 6.13 0.72 1.61
CA THR A 91 6.76 -0.23 2.51
C THR A 91 5.73 -0.79 3.47
N ILE A 92 5.71 -2.11 3.64
CA ILE A 92 4.91 -2.77 4.67
C ILE A 92 5.81 -3.46 5.69
N THR A 93 5.40 -3.42 6.95
CA THR A 93 6.03 -4.18 8.02
C THR A 93 5.03 -5.24 8.52
N PRO A 94 4.99 -6.44 7.90
CA PRO A 94 3.96 -7.44 8.19
C PRO A 94 3.95 -7.92 9.64
N LEU A 95 5.10 -7.89 10.32
CA LEU A 95 5.23 -8.17 11.74
C LEU A 95 6.27 -7.23 12.37
N PRO A 96 5.92 -6.43 13.39
CA PRO A 96 6.86 -5.52 14.06
C PRO A 96 8.01 -6.27 14.76
N ILE A 97 7.84 -7.58 15.00
CA ILE A 97 8.82 -8.44 15.68
C ILE A 97 9.84 -9.05 14.70
N VAL A 98 9.50 -9.13 13.40
CA VAL A 98 10.33 -9.83 12.39
C VAL A 98 11.22 -8.85 11.61
N GLY A 99 11.03 -7.54 11.76
CA GLY A 99 11.96 -6.50 11.28
C GLY A 99 12.20 -6.46 9.76
N THR A 100 11.47 -7.25 8.98
CA THR A 100 11.57 -7.27 7.52
C THR A 100 10.58 -6.27 6.94
N GLU A 101 11.04 -5.04 6.79
CA GLU A 101 10.40 -4.08 5.89
C GLU A 101 10.40 -4.68 4.47
N GLN A 102 9.22 -4.84 3.90
CA GLN A 102 9.06 -5.28 2.51
C GLN A 102 8.59 -4.10 1.68
N GLU A 103 9.47 -3.62 0.82
CA GLU A 103 9.09 -2.68 -0.25
C GLU A 103 8.19 -3.41 -1.26
N ARG A 104 7.06 -2.80 -1.58
CA ARG A 104 6.10 -3.30 -2.56
C ARG A 104 5.70 -2.19 -3.52
N ASN A 105 5.51 -2.58 -4.77
CA ASN A 105 5.20 -1.67 -5.85
C ASN A 105 3.87 -2.05 -6.50
N ILE A 106 2.96 -1.09 -6.65
CA ILE A 106 1.73 -1.24 -7.44
C ILE A 106 1.92 -0.42 -8.71
N VAL A 107 1.68 -1.07 -9.85
CA VAL A 107 1.81 -0.44 -11.19
C VAL A 107 0.44 -0.44 -11.85
N GLY A 108 0.05 0.71 -12.40
CA GLY A 108 -1.13 0.84 -13.25
C GLY A 108 -0.89 1.85 -14.37
N TYR A 109 -1.87 1.95 -15.26
CA TYR A 109 -1.83 2.83 -16.41
C TYR A 109 -3.07 3.72 -16.41
N ALA A 110 -2.86 5.02 -16.41
CA ALA A 110 -3.88 6.02 -16.70
C ALA A 110 -3.98 6.16 -18.22
N ARG A 111 -5.17 5.92 -18.77
CA ARG A 111 -5.53 5.97 -20.20
C ARG A 111 -6.58 7.02 -20.51
#